data_AF-A0A534MF51-F1
#
_entry.id   AF-A0A534MF51-F1
#
_cell.length_a   1.000
_cell.length_b   1.000
_cell.length_c   1.000
_cell.angle_alpha   90.00
_cell.angle_beta   90.00
_cell.angle_gamma   90.00
#
_symmetry.space_group_name_H-M   'P 1'
#
loop_
_entity.id
_entity.type
_entity.pdbx_description
1 polymer ?
#
loop_
_entity_poly.entity_id
_entity_poly.type
_entity_poly.pdbx_seq_one_letter_code
_entity_poly.pdbx_strand_id
1 'polypeptide(L)' 'VFMEVYDDWVPLGVWRYRELARAALRKKPQRFPSLEEAESGLGRRLRLPMENWWRSSVLRSYLRGQRRITAYA' A
#
# COMPACT_ATOMS: atom_id res chain seq x y z
N VAL A 1 1.03 1.03 -4.66
CA VAL A 1 2.30 1.36 -3.98
C VAL A 1 2.07 2.65 -3.22
N PHE A 2 2.43 2.70 -1.95
CA PHE A 2 2.36 3.92 -1.14
C PHE A 2 3.75 4.56 -1.16
N MET A 3 3.84 5.81 -1.62
CA MET A 3 5.11 6.53 -1.69
C MET A 3 4.94 7.97 -1.24
N GLU A 4 5.65 8.31 -0.18
CA GLU A 4 5.68 9.66 0.37
C GLU A 4 7.03 10.29 0.04
N VAL A 5 6.98 11.55 -0.40
CA VAL A 5 8.15 12.35 -0.76
C VAL A 5 8.15 13.56 0.16
N TYR A 6 9.27 13.82 0.81
CA TYR A 6 9.48 14.91 1.76
C TYR A 6 10.71 15.73 1.36
N ASP A 7 11.01 16.78 2.12
CA ASP A 7 12.05 17.77 1.79
C ASP A 7 13.46 17.17 1.68
N ASP A 8 13.71 16.02 2.32
CA ASP A 8 14.98 15.29 2.27
C ASP A 8 15.13 14.38 1.04
N TRP A 9 14.13 14.37 0.15
CA TRP A 9 14.11 13.47 -1.00
C TRP A 9 14.97 13.96 -2.16
N VAL A 10 15.92 13.11 -2.58
CA VAL A 10 16.76 13.35 -3.77
C VAL A 10 16.15 12.68 -5.01
N PRO A 11 15.81 13.43 -6.07
CA PRO A 11 15.16 12.88 -7.26
C PRO A 11 16.17 12.17 -8.18
N LEU A 12 16.47 10.90 -7.88
CA LEU A 12 17.33 10.04 -8.72
C LEU A 12 16.55 9.34 -9.86
N GLY A 13 15.39 9.87 -10.22
CA GLY A 13 14.47 9.26 -11.18
C GLY A 13 14.05 7.84 -10.79
N VAL A 14 13.80 7.01 -11.81
CA VAL A 14 13.26 5.64 -11.67
C VAL A 14 14.18 4.72 -10.86
N TRP A 15 15.49 4.99 -10.82
CA TRP A 15 16.45 4.15 -10.09
C TRP A 15 16.08 4.04 -8.61
N ARG A 16 15.71 5.15 -7.95
CA ARG A 16 15.32 5.15 -6.54
C ARG A 16 14.12 4.27 -6.25
N TYR A 17 13.12 4.27 -7.14
CA TYR A 17 11.92 3.45 -7.03
C TYR A 17 12.26 1.96 -7.09
N ARG A 18 13.15 1.58 -8.02
CA ARG A 18 13.60 0.19 -8.17
C ARG A 18 14.33 -0.30 -6.92
N GLU A 19 15.21 0.52 -6.35
CA GLU A 19 15.94 0.13 -5.14
C GLU A 19 15.04 0.02 -3.92
N LEU A 20 14.06 0.91 -3.76
CA LEU A 20 13.05 0.79 -2.70
C LEU A 20 12.22 -0.49 -2.85
N ALA A 21 11.78 -0.82 -4.07
CA ALA A 21 11.06 -2.04 -4.35
C ALA A 21 11.91 -3.29 -4.05
N ARG A 22 13.18 -3.33 -4.51
CA ARG A 22 14.11 -4.42 -4.19
C ARG A 22 14.30 -4.57 -2.67
N ALA A 23 14.53 -3.47 -1.97
CA ALA A 23 14.74 -3.49 -0.51
C ALA A 23 13.49 -4.00 0.24
N ALA A 24 12.30 -3.63 -0.21
CA ALA A 24 11.04 -4.13 0.35
C ALA A 24 10.87 -5.64 0.09
N LEU A 25 11.11 -6.09 -1.14
CA LEU A 25 10.96 -7.50 -1.53
C LEU A 25 12.00 -8.44 -0.91
N ARG A 26 13.18 -7.92 -0.51
CA ARG A 26 14.18 -8.69 0.25
C ARG A 26 13.75 -9.00 1.68
N LYS A 27 12.79 -8.25 2.23
CA LYS A 27 12.29 -8.45 3.60
C LYS A 27 11.10 -9.41 3.60
N LYS A 28 10.91 -10.13 4.71
CA LYS A 28 9.73 -11.00 4.87
C LYS A 28 8.47 -10.14 4.85
N PRO A 29 7.46 -10.48 4.02
CA PRO A 29 6.20 -9.74 3.99
C PRO A 29 5.46 -9.93 5.31
N GLN A 30 4.71 -8.91 5.70
CA GLN A 30 3.74 -9.03 6.77
C GLN A 30 2.44 -9.61 6.23
N ARG A 31 1.81 -10.47 7.04
CA ARG A 31 0.53 -11.08 6.72
C ARG A 31 -0.52 -10.51 7.66
N PHE A 32 -1.67 -10.21 7.11
CA PHE A 32 -2.84 -9.74 7.83
C PHE A 32 -4.02 -10.65 7.48
N PRO A 33 -4.89 -10.97 8.44
CA PRO A 33 -6.06 -11.82 8.23
C PRO A 33 -7.19 -11.11 7.47
N SER A 34 -7.22 -9.77 7.47
CA SER A 34 -8.22 -8.96 6.76
C SER A 34 -7.60 -7.75 6.09
N LEU A 35 -8.35 -7.14 5.17
CA LEU A 35 -7.96 -5.89 4.52
C LEU A 35 -7.92 -4.74 5.53
N GLU A 36 -8.89 -4.68 6.44
CA GLU A 36 -8.98 -3.67 7.50
C GLU A 36 -7.75 -3.69 8.42
N GLU A 37 -7.27 -4.88 8.80
CA GLU A 37 -6.05 -5.01 9.61
C GLU A 37 -4.80 -4.57 8.84
N ALA A 38 -4.73 -4.86 7.54
CA ALA A 38 -3.65 -4.37 6.68
C ALA A 38 -3.68 -2.83 6.56
N GLU A 39 -4.87 -2.24 6.40
CA GLU A 39 -5.07 -0.77 6.36
C GLU A 39 -4.64 -0.11 7.67
N SER A 40 -5.01 -0.69 8.82
CA SER A 40 -4.60 -0.21 10.14
C SER A 40 -3.07 -0.31 10.34
N GLY A 41 -2.47 -1.43 9.92
CA GLY A 41 -1.02 -1.62 9.99
C GLY A 41 -0.25 -0.64 9.10
N LEU A 42 -0.82 -0.30 7.95
CA LEU A 42 -0.26 0.68 7.03
C LEU A 42 -0.35 2.12 7.58
N GLY A 43 -1.46 2.48 8.23
CA GLY A 43 -1.67 3.81 8.82
C GLY A 43 -0.64 4.18 9.88
N ARG A 44 -0.04 3.19 10.54
CA ARG A 44 1.05 3.41 11.51
C ARG A 44 2.40 3.73 10.87
N ARG A 45 2.53 3.60 9.55
CA ARG A 45 3.81 3.74 8.82
C ARG A 45 3.88 4.94 7.90
N LEU A 46 2.73 5.34 7.37
CA LEU A 46 2.60 6.49 6.50
C LEU A 46 2.46 7.75 7.36
N ARG A 47 3.10 8.86 6.95
CA ARG A 47 2.89 10.14 7.64
C ARG A 47 1.71 10.91 7.06
N LEU A 48 1.37 10.71 5.79
CA LEU A 48 0.18 11.31 5.20
C LEU A 48 -1.08 10.60 5.71
N PRO A 49 -2.18 11.36 5.91
CA PRO A 49 -3.47 10.78 6.24
C PRO A 49 -3.89 9.70 5.24
N MET A 50 -4.41 8.60 5.76
CA MET A 50 -4.78 7.45 4.94
C MET A 50 -5.94 7.76 3.98
N GLU A 51 -6.77 8.75 4.33
CA GLU A 51 -7.83 9.33 3.50
C GLU A 51 -7.33 9.78 2.15
N ASN A 52 -6.12 10.33 2.08
CA ASN A 52 -5.53 10.78 0.82
C ASN A 52 -5.29 9.59 -0.12
N TRP A 53 -4.78 8.50 0.43
CA TRP A 53 -4.52 7.27 -0.31
C TRP A 53 -5.79 6.58 -0.78
N TRP A 54 -6.83 6.56 0.06
CA TRP A 54 -8.11 5.97 -0.29
C TRP A 54 -8.82 6.71 -1.42
N ARG A 55 -8.76 8.04 -1.43
CA ARG A 55 -9.33 8.85 -2.51
C ARG A 55 -8.67 8.58 -3.87
N SER A 56 -7.37 8.27 -3.88
CA SER A 56 -6.62 7.99 -5.11
C SER A 56 -6.60 6.51 -5.52
N SER A 57 -7.02 5.59 -4.66
CA SER A 57 -6.84 4.15 -4.88
C SER A 57 -8.05 3.49 -5.53
N VAL A 58 -7.94 3.20 -6.83
CA VAL A 58 -8.91 2.35 -7.55
C VAL A 58 -8.92 0.92 -7.00
N LEU A 59 -7.73 0.40 -6.68
CA LEU A 59 -7.56 -0.99 -6.22
C LEU A 59 -8.30 -1.25 -4.91
N ARG A 60 -8.31 -0.28 -3.99
CA ARG A 60 -9.02 -0.47 -2.72
C ARG A 60 -10.52 -0.64 -2.94
N SER A 61 -11.13 0.19 -3.78
CA SER A 61 -12.55 0.10 -4.09
C SER A 61 -12.88 -1.26 -4.71
N TYR A 62 -12.01 -1.76 -5.59
CA TYR A 62 -12.11 -3.10 -6.15
C TYR A 62 -12.04 -4.20 -5.08
N LEU A 63 -11.04 -4.13 -4.18
CA LEU A 63 -10.86 -5.13 -3.11
C LEU A 63 -12.05 -5.19 -2.14
N ARG A 64 -12.67 -4.05 -1.81
CA ARG A 64 -13.86 -4.02 -0.95
C ARG A 64 -15.11 -4.59 -1.61
N GLY A 65 -15.20 -4.54 -2.93
CA GLY A 65 -16.29 -5.15 -3.69
C GLY A 65 -16.09 -6.64 -4.00
N GLN A 66 -14.89 -7.17 -3.76
CA GLN A 66 -14.55 -8.54 -4.14
C GLN A 66 -15.23 -9.54 -3.22
N ARG A 67 -16.08 -10.40 -3.79
CA ARG A 67 -16.74 -11.52 -3.10
C ARG A 67 -16.12 -12.84 -3.52
N ARG A 68 -16.17 -13.84 -2.64
CA ARG A 68 -15.80 -15.21 -3.00
C ARG A 68 -16.78 -15.74 -4.04
N ILE A 69 -16.30 -16.55 -4.98
CA ILE A 69 -17.16 -17.20 -6.00
C ILE A 69 -18.29 -18.02 -5.36
N THR A 70 -18.04 -18.59 -4.19
CA THR A 70 -19.04 -19.34 -3.40
C THR A 70 -20.17 -18.49 -2.83
N ALA A 71 -20.04 -17.16 -2.82
CA ALA A 71 -21.08 -16.26 -2.32
C ALA A 71 -22.18 -15.96 -3.35
N TYR A 72 -22.09 -16.55 -4.55
CA TYR A 72 -23.07 -16.45 -5.63
C TYR A 72 -23.97 -17.71 -5.75
N ALA A 73 -23.79 -18.68 -4.85
CA ALA A 73 -24.62 -19.88 -4.78
C ALA A 73 -25.99 -19.59 -4.16
#